data_AF-A0AA36M9E0-F1
#
_entry.id   AF-A0AA36M9E0-F1
#
_cell.length_a   1.000
_cell.length_b   1.000
_cell.length_c   1.000
_cell.angle_alpha   90.00
_cell.angle_beta   90.00
_cell.angle_gamma   90.00
#
_symmetry.space_group_name_H-M   'P 1'
#
loop_
_entity.id
_entity.type
_entity.pdbx_description
1 polymer ?
#
loop_
_entity_poly.entity_id
_entity_poly.type
_entity_poly.pdbx_seq_one_letter_code
_entity_poly.pdbx_strand_id
1 'polypeptide(L)'
;MGIDTHLFVLFVLLRQSLENGEISQLPRLFTDPMWNELMRFPLETSQVTTSADISDCFVCYGARDEYACSYNLQKDTILFVPTSYKSNPRTDLTAFKDSLLKALFDMRALLTD
;
A
#
# COMPACT_ATOMS: atom_id res chain seq x y z
N MET A 1 -12.49 -6.96 9.68
CA MET A 1 -12.93 -5.57 9.39
C MET A 1 -11.71 -4.67 9.61
N GLY A 2 -11.37 -3.81 8.65
CA GLY A 2 -10.27 -2.84 8.79
C GLY A 2 -10.68 -1.62 9.63
N ILE A 3 -9.71 -0.80 10.02
CA ILE A 3 -9.94 0.40 10.86
C ILE A 3 -9.95 1.71 10.05
N ASP A 4 -9.29 1.70 8.90
CA ASP A 4 -8.95 2.86 8.09
C ASP A 4 -10.20 3.65 7.68
N THR A 5 -11.20 2.97 7.13
CA THR A 5 -12.47 3.60 6.73
C THR A 5 -13.18 4.24 7.93
N HIS A 6 -13.21 3.55 9.06
CA HIS A 6 -13.91 4.05 10.24
C HIS A 6 -13.23 5.30 10.81
N LEU A 7 -11.90 5.24 10.97
CA LEU A 7 -11.12 6.37 11.46
C LEU A 7 -11.14 7.54 10.48
N PHE A 8 -11.08 7.27 9.17
CA PHE A 8 -11.16 8.31 8.14
C PHE A 8 -12.52 9.02 8.13
N VAL A 9 -13.62 8.27 8.21
CA VAL A 9 -14.97 8.87 8.30
C VAL A 9 -15.09 9.72 9.56
N LEU A 10 -14.64 9.22 10.71
CA LEU A 10 -14.65 9.97 11.96
C LEU A 10 -13.84 11.27 11.85
N PHE A 11 -12.65 11.21 11.22
CA PHE A 11 -11.82 12.39 10.95
C PHE A 11 -12.56 13.43 10.09
N VAL A 12 -13.18 12.99 8.99
CA VAL A 12 -13.94 13.88 8.09
C VAL A 12 -15.12 14.54 8.81
N LEU A 13 -15.90 13.77 9.58
CA LEU A 13 -17.04 14.30 10.33
C LEU A 13 -16.60 15.33 11.39
N LEU A 14 -15.52 15.04 12.13
CA LEU A 14 -15.01 15.97 13.14
C LEU A 14 -14.46 17.25 12.51
N ARG A 15 -13.82 17.16 11.33
CA ARG A 15 -13.40 18.34 10.58
C ARG A 15 -14.60 19.20 10.17
N GLN A 16 -15.67 18.57 9.69
CA GLN A 16 -16.89 19.27 9.33
C GLN A 16 -17.54 19.95 10.55
N SER A 17 -17.63 19.26 11.69
CA SER A 17 -18.13 19.84 12.94
C SER A 17 -17.26 21.01 13.43
N LEU A 18 -15.94 20.95 13.24
CA LEU A 18 -15.03 22.07 13.57
C LEU A 18 -15.28 23.27 12.64
N GLU A 19 -15.43 23.04 11.35
CA GLU A 19 -15.75 24.08 10.35
C GLU A 19 -17.11 24.73 10.60
N ASN A 20 -18.08 23.96 11.08
CA ASN A 20 -19.41 24.44 11.49
C ASN A 20 -19.42 25.13 12.87
N GLY A 21 -18.33 25.09 13.64
CA GLY A 21 -18.25 25.65 14.99
C GLY A 21 -18.95 24.81 16.08
N GLU A 22 -19.31 23.56 15.80
CA GLU A 22 -19.93 22.62 16.76
C GLU A 22 -18.92 22.12 17.80
N ILE A 23 -17.64 22.09 17.43
CA ILE A 23 -16.50 21.78 18.31
C ILE A 23 -15.43 22.85 18.17
N SER A 24 -14.63 23.06 19.22
CA SER A 24 -13.58 24.10 19.21
C SER A 24 -12.23 23.60 18.69
N GLN A 25 -11.99 22.29 18.67
CA GLN A 25 -10.74 21.67 18.22
C GLN A 25 -10.94 20.19 17.87
N LEU A 26 -10.07 19.64 17.03
CA LEU A 26 -10.03 18.21 16.76
C LEU A 26 -9.48 17.44 17.97
N PRO A 27 -9.96 16.20 18.21
CA PRO A 27 -9.38 15.30 19.21
C PRO A 27 -7.89 15.05 18.95
N ARG A 28 -7.13 14.85 20.03
CA ARG A 28 -5.67 14.59 19.98
C ARG A 28 -5.27 13.50 18.99
N LEU A 29 -6.08 12.45 18.87
CA LEU A 29 -5.83 11.35 17.92
C LEU A 29 -5.58 11.84 16.49
N PHE A 30 -6.29 12.87 16.05
CA PHE A 30 -6.22 13.39 14.67
C PHE A 30 -5.29 14.60 14.52
N THR A 31 -4.73 15.11 15.63
CA THR A 31 -3.72 16.17 15.62
C THR A 31 -2.33 15.66 15.96
N ASP A 32 -2.22 14.42 16.43
CA ASP A 32 -0.95 13.74 16.67
C ASP A 32 -0.21 13.51 15.33
N PRO A 33 1.10 13.81 15.24
CA PRO A 33 1.88 13.55 14.02
C PRO A 33 1.79 12.10 13.52
N MET A 34 1.56 11.14 14.43
CA MET A 34 1.37 9.73 14.07
C MET A 34 0.16 9.50 13.18
N TRP A 35 -0.86 10.37 13.20
CA TRP A 35 -2.00 10.28 12.28
C TRP A 35 -1.54 10.44 10.83
N ASN A 36 -0.63 11.39 10.55
CA ASN A 36 -0.11 11.59 9.20
C ASN A 36 0.73 10.41 8.73
N GLU A 37 1.53 9.82 9.62
CA GLU A 37 2.30 8.61 9.29
C GLU A 37 1.38 7.39 9.08
N LEU A 38 0.32 7.25 9.87
CA LEU A 38 -0.68 6.18 9.68
C LEU A 38 -1.37 6.28 8.32
N MET A 39 -1.68 7.51 7.89
CA MET A 39 -2.32 7.77 6.59
C MET A 39 -1.34 7.84 5.42
N ARG A 40 -0.02 7.78 5.69
CA ARG A 40 1.01 7.68 4.67
C ARG A 40 1.19 6.20 4.32
N PHE A 41 1.08 5.88 3.03
CA PHE A 41 1.29 4.53 2.51
C PHE A 41 2.59 4.49 1.68
N PRO A 42 3.75 4.20 2.30
CA PRO A 42 5.01 4.03 1.56
C PRO A 42 4.94 2.88 0.55
N LEU A 43 4.18 1.83 0.87
CA LEU A 43 3.99 0.68 0.00
C LEU A 43 2.50 0.42 -0.21
N GLU A 44 2.03 0.68 -1.44
CA GLU A 44 0.64 0.45 -1.84
C GLU A 44 0.54 -0.84 -2.66
N THR A 45 -0.08 -1.88 -2.11
CA THR A 45 -0.19 -3.18 -2.79
C THR A 45 -1.62 -3.53 -3.18
N SER A 46 -1.78 -4.30 -4.25
CA SER A 46 -3.07 -4.90 -4.59
C SER A 46 -2.89 -6.24 -5.30
N GLN A 47 -3.74 -7.20 -4.94
CA GLN A 47 -3.84 -8.43 -5.69
C GLN A 47 -4.84 -8.24 -6.83
N VAL A 48 -4.39 -8.45 -8.06
CA VAL A 48 -5.21 -8.36 -9.27
C VAL A 48 -5.05 -9.66 -10.06
N THR A 49 -5.60 -10.73 -9.49
CA THR A 49 -5.49 -12.07 -10.08
C THR A 49 -6.49 -12.23 -11.21
N THR A 50 -5.99 -12.66 -12.37
CA THR A 50 -6.82 -12.96 -13.55
C THR A 50 -7.12 -14.45 -13.63
N SER A 51 -8.12 -14.80 -14.43
CA SER A 51 -8.45 -16.20 -14.68
C SER A 51 -7.27 -16.97 -15.26
N ALA A 52 -7.19 -18.27 -14.98
CA ALA A 52 -6.05 -19.13 -15.32
C ALA A 52 -5.83 -19.32 -16.83
N ASP A 53 -6.84 -19.04 -17.64
CA ASP A 53 -6.77 -18.98 -19.11
C ASP A 53 -6.14 -17.68 -19.63
N ILE A 54 -5.82 -16.73 -18.75
CA ILE A 54 -5.21 -15.43 -19.07
C ILE A 54 -3.87 -15.32 -18.32
N SER A 55 -2.80 -15.85 -18.92
CA SER A 55 -1.46 -15.96 -18.32
C SER A 55 -0.63 -14.67 -18.35
N ASP A 56 -0.99 -13.68 -19.17
CA ASP A 56 -0.13 -12.52 -19.48
C ASP A 56 -0.84 -11.18 -19.26
N CYS A 57 -1.84 -11.16 -18.38
CA CYS A 57 -2.52 -9.94 -17.98
C CYS A 57 -1.96 -9.42 -16.66
N PHE A 58 -1.69 -8.13 -16.62
CA PHE A 58 -1.23 -7.45 -15.43
C PHE A 58 -1.83 -6.05 -15.37
N VAL A 59 -2.09 -5.58 -14.16
CA VAL A 59 -2.52 -4.21 -13.89
C VAL A 59 -1.34 -3.46 -13.29
N CYS A 60 -1.22 -2.18 -13.64
CA CYS A 60 -0.16 -1.29 -13.17
C CYS A 60 -0.80 0.03 -12.72
N TYR A 61 -0.27 0.61 -11.65
CA TYR A 61 -0.60 1.96 -11.20
C TYR A 61 0.65 2.63 -10.63
N GLY A 62 0.69 3.95 -10.68
CA GLY A 62 1.78 4.73 -10.10
C GLY A 62 1.70 4.76 -8.57
N ALA A 63 2.86 4.76 -7.92
CA ALA A 63 2.97 5.00 -6.48
C ALA A 63 2.46 6.40 -6.12
N ARG A 64 1.82 6.57 -4.97
CA ARG A 64 1.52 7.92 -4.44
C ARG A 64 2.67 8.54 -3.65
N ASP A 65 3.47 7.73 -2.95
CA ASP A 65 4.61 8.19 -2.14
C ASP A 65 5.92 7.50 -2.58
N GLU A 66 6.11 6.24 -2.20
CA GLU A 66 7.35 5.51 -2.48
C GLU A 66 7.12 4.41 -3.52
N TYR A 67 6.48 3.30 -3.15
CA TYR A 67 6.25 2.17 -4.04
C TYR A 67 4.77 1.83 -4.19
N ALA A 68 4.40 1.40 -5.38
CA ALA A 68 3.17 0.68 -5.64
C ALA A 68 3.53 -0.68 -6.23
N CYS A 69 2.80 -1.73 -5.86
CA CYS A 69 3.03 -3.06 -6.41
C CYS A 69 1.73 -3.86 -6.50
N SER A 70 1.20 -3.97 -7.71
CA SER A 70 0.19 -4.96 -8.03
C SER A 70 0.83 -6.32 -8.26
N TYR A 71 0.10 -7.38 -7.94
CA TYR A 71 0.52 -8.74 -8.25
C TYR A 71 -0.63 -9.64 -8.71
N ASN A 72 -0.32 -10.52 -9.66
CA ASN A 72 -1.23 -11.51 -10.21
C ASN A 72 -0.70 -12.91 -9.88
N LEU A 73 -1.48 -13.67 -9.08
CA LEU A 73 -1.15 -15.03 -8.70
C LEU A 73 -1.65 -15.99 -9.78
N GLN A 74 -0.73 -16.69 -10.43
CA GLN A 74 -1.04 -17.76 -11.36
C GLN A 74 -0.70 -19.11 -10.72
N LYS A 75 -1.01 -20.20 -11.42
CA LYS A 75 -0.84 -21.56 -10.88
C LYS A 75 0.58 -21.83 -10.38
N ASP A 76 1.57 -21.51 -11.20
CA ASP A 76 2.98 -21.84 -10.97
C ASP A 76 3.89 -20.58 -10.92
N THR A 77 3.31 -19.39 -11.08
CA THR A 77 4.04 -18.13 -11.17
C THR A 77 3.31 -17.01 -10.46
N ILE A 78 4.06 -15.95 -10.10
CA ILE A 78 3.50 -14.70 -9.60
C ILE A 78 4.05 -13.57 -10.46
N LEU A 79 3.16 -12.78 -11.07
CA LEU A 79 3.54 -11.61 -11.84
C LEU A 79 3.47 -10.39 -10.92
N PHE A 80 4.63 -9.76 -10.66
CA PHE A 80 4.70 -8.52 -9.90
C PHE A 80 4.92 -7.32 -10.82
N VAL A 81 4.21 -6.23 -10.55
CA VAL A 81 4.34 -4.96 -11.28
C VAL A 81 4.65 -3.83 -10.30
N PRO A 82 5.91 -3.73 -9.83
CA PRO A 82 6.30 -2.64 -8.95
C PRO A 82 6.50 -1.34 -9.75
N THR A 83 6.11 -0.22 -9.16
CA THR A 83 6.38 1.13 -9.68
C THR A 83 6.91 2.03 -8.57
N SER A 84 7.73 3.02 -8.96
CA SER A 84 8.18 4.11 -8.09
C SER A 84 8.49 5.34 -8.94
N TYR A 85 8.62 6.50 -8.30
CA TYR A 85 9.07 7.71 -8.99
C TYR A 85 10.59 7.77 -9.08
N LYS A 86 11.12 7.89 -10.30
CA LYS A 86 12.56 8.09 -10.53
C LYS A 86 13.14 9.30 -9.80
N SER A 87 12.32 10.33 -9.58
CA SER A 87 12.70 11.55 -8.87
C SER A 87 12.73 11.38 -7.35
N ASN A 88 12.19 10.29 -6.79
CA ASN A 88 12.19 10.06 -5.36
C ASN A 88 13.48 9.33 -4.94
N PRO A 89 14.43 10.01 -4.26
CA PRO A 89 15.71 9.43 -3.89
C PRO A 89 15.59 8.34 -2.82
N ARG A 90 14.42 8.19 -2.18
CA ARG A 90 14.16 7.10 -1.23
C ARG A 90 13.82 5.77 -1.92
N THR A 91 13.63 5.77 -3.24
CA THR A 91 13.18 4.60 -3.98
C THR A 91 14.22 4.09 -4.96
N ASP A 92 14.37 2.77 -5.03
CA ASP A 92 15.14 2.06 -6.04
C ASP A 92 14.33 0.82 -6.46
N LEU A 93 13.78 0.89 -7.66
CA LEU A 93 12.93 -0.18 -8.19
C LEU A 93 13.71 -1.47 -8.45
N THR A 94 15.00 -1.39 -8.74
CA THR A 94 15.87 -2.56 -8.96
C THR A 94 16.10 -3.25 -7.62
N ALA A 95 16.52 -2.51 -6.60
CA ALA A 95 16.73 -3.03 -5.25
C ALA A 95 15.43 -3.60 -4.65
N PHE A 96 14.28 -2.97 -4.91
CA PHE A 96 12.98 -3.48 -4.47
C PHE A 96 12.65 -4.84 -5.09
N LYS A 97 12.87 -5.00 -6.41
CA LYS A 97 12.64 -6.27 -7.12
C LYS A 97 13.55 -7.38 -6.60
N ASP A 98 14.83 -7.09 -6.39
CA ASP A 98 15.80 -8.06 -5.88
C ASP A 98 15.43 -8.50 -4.46
N SER A 99 15.02 -7.54 -3.61
CA SER A 99 14.57 -7.82 -2.25
C SER A 99 13.30 -8.67 -2.22
N LEU A 100 12.33 -8.38 -3.10
CA LEU A 100 11.11 -9.15 -3.24
C LEU A 100 11.40 -10.60 -3.67
N LEU A 101 12.26 -10.78 -4.68
CA LEU A 101 12.64 -12.12 -5.15
C LEU A 101 13.37 -12.90 -4.04
N LYS A 102 14.30 -12.24 -3.35
CA LYS A 102 15.02 -12.83 -2.21
C LYS A 102 14.06 -13.26 -1.10
N ALA A 103 13.12 -12.40 -0.72
CA ALA A 103 12.14 -12.72 0.33
C ALA A 103 11.30 -13.96 -0.03
N LEU A 104 10.87 -14.10 -1.29
CA LEU A 104 10.12 -15.28 -1.73
C LEU A 104 10.96 -16.56 -1.69
N PHE A 105 12.23 -16.50 -2.07
CA PHE A 105 13.14 -17.65 -1.97
C PHE A 105 13.44 -18.01 -0.52
N ASP A 106 13.67 -17.02 0.34
CA ASP A 106 13.91 -17.22 1.77
C ASP A 106 12.65 -17.85 2.43
N MET A 107 11.44 -17.37 2.10
CA MET A 107 10.17 -17.98 2.54
C MET A 107 10.01 -19.42 2.06
N ARG A 108 10.38 -19.71 0.80
CA ARG A 108 10.34 -21.08 0.27
C ARG A 108 11.27 -21.99 1.04
N ALA A 109 12.51 -21.56 1.28
CA ALA A 109 13.50 -22.35 2.02
C ALA A 109 12.98 -22.73 3.42
N LEU A 110 12.39 -21.77 4.14
CA LEU A 110 11.78 -21.99 5.46
C LEU A 110 10.63 -23.01 5.48
N LEU A 111 9.99 -23.29 4.34
CA LEU A 111 8.90 -24.26 4.23
C LEU A 111 9.36 -25.61 3.68
N THR A 112 10.58 -25.69 3.13
CA THR A 112 11.12 -26.91 2.53
C THR A 112 12.26 -27.54 3.32
N ASP A 113 12.81 -26.82 4.30
CA ASP A 113 13.74 -27.32 5.32
C ASP A 113 12.98 -27.99 6.48
#